data_AF-A0A0L0SCE4-F1
#
_entry.id   AF-A0A0L0SCE4-F1
#
_cell.length_a   1.000
_cell.length_b   1.000
_cell.length_c   1.000
_cell.angle_alpha   90.00
_cell.angle_beta   90.00
_cell.angle_gamma   90.00
#
_symmetry.space_group_name_H-M   'P 1'
#
loop_
_entity.id
_entity.type
_entity.pdbx_description
1 polymer ?
#
loop_
_entity_poly.entity_id
_entity_poly.type
_entity_poly.pdbx_seq_one_letter_code
_entity_poly.pdbx_strand_id
1 'polypeptide(L)'
;MATAAAAALRTATLVVRRPLITPTRTAFEQAYYEYHANLRASHERTVIPDFWTKKGAAGNTAAIQMAVPAERTTEADTANDVKSLDRKLEENLFLVVKEGGKWSLVQGAVAEGEPLHEAARRSVLEKCGQNLDLWMVGRSPIALSHTAKDNENIFVHKAHILAGQAAPTKGVSDFAWVTKSEMAKFLDKAAYDDVVELL
;
A
#
# COMPACT_ATOMS: atom_id res chain seq x y z
N MET A 1 -27.84 -18.36 35.27
CA MET A 1 -27.40 -17.96 33.92
C MET A 1 -25.89 -17.92 33.95
N ALA A 2 -25.22 -18.84 33.24
CA ALA A 2 -23.77 -18.79 33.12
C ALA A 2 -23.40 -17.56 32.27
N THR A 3 -22.72 -16.59 32.88
CA THR A 3 -22.10 -15.49 32.16
C THR A 3 -21.06 -16.09 31.22
N ALA A 4 -21.33 -16.10 29.92
CA ALA A 4 -20.33 -16.45 28.92
C ALA A 4 -19.10 -15.56 29.16
N ALA A 5 -17.92 -16.18 29.31
CA ALA A 5 -16.68 -15.45 29.48
C ALA A 5 -16.55 -14.44 28.33
N ALA A 6 -16.30 -13.17 28.65
CA ALA A 6 -16.18 -12.14 27.63
C ALA A 6 -14.99 -12.47 26.72
N ALA A 7 -15.25 -12.61 25.41
CA ALA A 7 -14.20 -12.84 24.43
C ALA A 7 -13.22 -11.65 24.42
N ALA A 8 -11.93 -11.94 24.41
CA ALA A 8 -10.91 -10.88 24.40
C ALA A 8 -10.92 -10.13 23.06
N LEU A 9 -11.01 -8.81 23.14
CA LEU A 9 -11.02 -7.93 21.96
C LEU A 9 -9.60 -7.61 21.53
N ARG A 10 -9.32 -7.89 20.26
CA ARG A 10 -8.05 -7.58 19.60
C ARG A 10 -8.29 -6.84 18.31
N THR A 11 -7.30 -6.06 17.92
CA THR A 11 -7.28 -5.37 16.63
C THR A 11 -6.10 -5.87 15.82
N ALA A 12 -6.29 -6.00 14.51
CA ALA A 12 -5.24 -6.18 13.53
C ALA A 12 -5.26 -4.97 12.58
N THR A 13 -4.10 -4.47 12.20
CA THR A 13 -4.02 -3.32 11.28
C THR A 13 -3.38 -3.75 9.97
N LEU A 14 -4.13 -3.55 8.89
CA LEU A 14 -3.64 -3.64 7.52
C LEU A 14 -3.13 -2.26 7.09
N VAL A 15 -1.82 -2.04 7.24
CA VAL A 15 -1.16 -0.80 6.80
C VAL A 15 -0.77 -0.92 5.34
N VAL A 16 -1.24 0.01 4.51
CA VAL A 16 -1.07 -0.02 3.05
C VAL A 16 -0.29 1.21 2.58
N ARG A 17 0.78 1.00 1.81
CA ARG A 17 1.38 2.03 0.96
C ARG A 17 0.78 1.90 -0.43
N ARG A 18 0.12 2.95 -0.92
CA ARG A 18 -0.52 2.98 -2.24
C ARG A 18 0.50 3.06 -3.39
N PRO A 19 0.15 2.68 -4.63
CA PRO A 19 1.04 2.86 -5.76
C PRO A 19 1.36 4.34 -5.92
N LEU A 20 2.64 4.66 -6.09
CA LEU A 20 3.12 6.03 -6.33
C LEU A 20 3.12 6.38 -7.81
N ILE A 21 3.19 5.36 -8.69
CA ILE A 21 3.14 5.52 -10.15
C ILE A 21 2.05 4.66 -10.77
N THR A 22 1.63 5.04 -11.97
CA THR A 22 0.63 4.27 -12.73
C THR A 22 1.16 2.89 -13.10
N PRO A 23 0.35 1.82 -13.07
CA PRO A 23 0.77 0.48 -13.48
C PRO A 23 1.28 0.40 -14.91
N THR A 24 2.23 -0.50 -15.13
CA THR A 24 2.70 -0.83 -16.48
C THR A 24 1.57 -1.51 -17.27
N ARG A 25 1.32 -1.01 -18.48
CA ARG A 25 0.27 -1.53 -19.36
C ARG A 25 0.64 -2.91 -19.88
N THR A 26 -0.36 -3.76 -20.09
CA THR A 26 -0.18 -5.04 -20.77
C THR A 26 0.14 -4.82 -22.26
N ALA A 27 0.76 -5.80 -22.91
CA ALA A 27 1.07 -5.73 -24.34
C ALA A 27 -0.18 -5.50 -25.21
N PHE A 28 -1.31 -6.08 -24.83
CA PHE A 28 -2.59 -5.87 -25.51
C PHE A 28 -3.10 -4.43 -25.33
N GLU A 29 -3.12 -3.91 -24.10
CA GLU A 29 -3.53 -2.54 -23.84
C GLU A 29 -2.66 -1.54 -24.60
N GLN A 30 -1.34 -1.76 -24.60
CA GLN A 30 -0.42 -0.93 -25.35
C GLN A 30 -0.77 -0.93 -26.85
N ALA A 31 -0.93 -2.11 -27.47
CA ALA A 31 -1.31 -2.22 -28.88
C ALA A 31 -2.68 -1.57 -29.17
N TYR A 32 -3.65 -1.72 -28.27
CA TYR A 32 -4.96 -1.09 -28.38
C TYR A 32 -4.87 0.44 -28.35
N TYR A 33 -4.12 1.00 -27.40
CA TYR A 33 -3.92 2.45 -27.31
C TYR A 33 -3.13 3.01 -28.49
N GLU A 34 -2.11 2.30 -28.98
CA GLU A 34 -1.36 2.68 -30.17
C GLU A 34 -2.25 2.68 -31.42
N TYR A 35 -3.07 1.64 -31.60
CA TYR A 35 -4.05 1.59 -32.69
C TYR A 35 -5.01 2.77 -32.65
N HIS A 36 -5.59 3.08 -31.47
CA HIS A 36 -6.50 4.21 -31.33
C HIS A 36 -5.81 5.56 -31.46
N ALA A 37 -4.56 5.70 -31.04
CA ALA A 37 -3.77 6.90 -31.26
C ALA A 37 -3.53 7.14 -32.76
N ASN A 38 -3.19 6.09 -33.52
CA ASN A 38 -3.01 6.17 -34.96
C ASN A 38 -4.32 6.50 -35.69
N LEU A 39 -5.43 5.88 -35.29
CA LEU A 39 -6.75 6.17 -35.84
C LEU A 39 -7.18 7.62 -35.57
N ARG A 40 -6.89 8.12 -34.37
CA ARG A 40 -7.13 9.54 -34.05
C ARG A 40 -6.27 10.43 -34.93
N ALA A 41 -4.96 10.18 -35.01
CA ALA A 41 -4.06 10.94 -35.87
C ALA A 41 -4.50 10.96 -37.36
N SER A 42 -5.08 9.87 -37.86
CA SER A 42 -5.56 9.81 -39.26
C SER A 42 -6.87 10.56 -39.50
N HIS A 43 -7.72 10.72 -38.48
CA HIS A 43 -9.00 11.44 -38.57
C HIS A 43 -8.92 12.85 -37.96
N GLU A 44 -7.80 13.19 -37.34
CA GLU A 44 -7.54 14.48 -36.75
C GLU A 44 -7.43 15.55 -37.85
N ARG A 45 -7.92 16.74 -37.53
CA ARG A 45 -7.71 17.90 -38.38
C ARG A 45 -6.26 18.31 -38.27
N THR A 46 -5.64 18.63 -39.40
CA THR A 46 -4.28 19.19 -39.44
C THR A 46 -4.18 20.40 -38.51
N VAL A 47 -3.21 20.36 -37.60
CA VAL A 47 -2.91 21.49 -36.71
C VAL A 47 -2.40 22.64 -37.57
N ILE A 48 -3.04 23.81 -37.48
CA ILE A 48 -2.62 25.03 -38.17
C ILE A 48 -1.53 25.70 -37.32
N PRO A 49 -0.24 25.61 -37.67
CA PRO A 49 0.84 26.09 -36.78
C PRO A 49 0.78 27.60 -36.57
N ASP A 50 0.35 28.35 -37.58
CA ASP A 50 0.23 29.81 -37.54
C ASP A 50 -0.83 30.31 -36.54
N PHE A 51 -1.80 29.46 -36.16
CA PHE A 51 -2.76 29.78 -35.10
C PHE A 51 -2.07 29.81 -33.72
N TRP A 52 -1.12 28.90 -33.50
CA TRP A 52 -0.44 28.72 -32.21
C TRP A 52 0.89 29.47 -32.11
N THR A 53 1.58 29.66 -33.23
CA THR A 53 2.92 30.24 -33.29
C THR A 53 2.92 31.44 -34.22
N LYS A 54 3.28 32.61 -33.67
CA LYS A 54 3.45 33.82 -34.49
C LYS A 54 4.75 33.73 -35.28
N LYS A 55 4.67 33.91 -36.59
CA LYS A 55 5.84 34.02 -37.48
C LYS A 55 6.79 35.10 -36.97
N GLY A 56 8.03 34.71 -36.65
CA GLY A 56 9.08 35.59 -36.13
C GLY A 56 9.14 35.74 -34.59
N ALA A 57 8.31 35.01 -33.83
CA ALA A 57 8.44 34.96 -32.37
C ALA A 57 9.66 34.12 -31.95
N ALA A 58 10.56 34.69 -31.15
CA ALA A 58 11.82 34.09 -30.69
C ALA A 58 11.66 33.00 -29.60
N GLY A 59 10.51 32.32 -29.55
CA GLY A 59 10.19 31.32 -28.51
C GLY A 59 10.85 29.95 -28.72
N ASN A 60 11.53 29.72 -29.84
CA ASN A 60 11.90 28.36 -30.29
C ASN A 60 13.42 28.09 -30.39
N THR A 61 14.28 28.97 -29.88
CA THR A 61 15.74 28.89 -30.11
C THR A 61 16.57 28.66 -28.85
N ALA A 62 15.96 28.69 -27.67
CA ALA A 62 16.65 28.35 -26.43
C ALA A 62 16.65 26.81 -26.26
N ALA A 63 17.84 26.22 -26.17
CA ALA A 63 17.97 24.81 -25.80
C ALA A 63 17.56 24.65 -24.33
N ILE A 64 16.28 24.36 -24.09
CA ILE A 64 15.79 23.98 -22.78
C ILE A 64 16.16 22.51 -22.58
N GLN A 65 16.98 22.23 -21.58
CA GLN A 65 17.24 20.85 -21.18
C GLN A 65 15.94 20.27 -20.61
N MET A 66 15.30 19.37 -21.37
CA MET A 66 14.12 18.67 -20.91
C MET A 66 14.51 17.73 -19.77
N ALA A 67 13.76 17.77 -18.67
CA ALA A 67 13.93 16.82 -17.59
C ALA A 67 13.57 15.42 -18.10
N VAL A 68 14.52 14.49 -17.99
CA VAL A 68 14.28 13.07 -18.27
C VAL A 68 13.64 12.46 -17.03
N PRO A 69 12.45 11.82 -17.14
CA PRO A 69 11.85 11.11 -16.02
C PRO A 69 12.80 10.05 -15.46
N ALA A 70 12.79 9.89 -14.13
CA ALA A 70 13.54 8.82 -13.49
C ALA A 70 13.02 7.43 -13.92
N GLU A 71 13.87 6.43 -13.81
CA GLU A 71 13.51 5.03 -14.07
C GLU A 71 12.38 4.57 -13.14
N ARG A 72 11.50 3.72 -13.66
CA ARG A 72 10.39 3.14 -12.89
C ARG A 72 10.86 2.11 -11.86
N THR A 73 12.00 1.48 -12.14
CA THR A 73 12.64 0.47 -11.28
C THR A 73 13.64 1.17 -10.37
N THR A 74 13.52 0.97 -9.07
CA THR A 74 14.43 1.57 -8.10
C THR A 74 15.59 0.64 -7.73
N GLU A 75 16.57 1.17 -7.00
CA GLU A 75 17.66 0.38 -6.42
C GLU A 75 17.12 -0.69 -5.46
N ALA A 76 16.07 -0.35 -4.69
CA ALA A 76 15.40 -1.27 -3.78
C ALA A 76 14.70 -2.43 -4.52
N ASP A 77 14.18 -2.19 -5.72
CA ASP A 77 13.64 -3.26 -6.57
C ASP A 77 14.74 -4.20 -7.07
N THR A 78 15.90 -3.66 -7.44
CA THR A 78 17.04 -4.48 -7.92
C THR A 78 17.66 -5.29 -6.77
N ALA A 79 17.75 -4.70 -5.58
CA ALA A 79 18.23 -5.37 -4.37
C ALA A 79 17.20 -6.31 -3.73
N ASN A 80 15.94 -6.29 -4.18
CA ASN A 80 14.79 -6.94 -3.53
C ASN A 80 14.70 -6.61 -2.03
N ASP A 81 14.92 -5.33 -1.68
CA ASP A 81 14.87 -4.89 -0.28
C ASP A 81 13.42 -4.79 0.18
N VAL A 82 12.93 -5.83 0.84
CA VAL A 82 11.57 -5.92 1.40
C VAL A 82 11.30 -4.91 2.53
N LYS A 83 12.32 -4.21 3.05
CA LYS A 83 12.14 -3.20 4.10
C LYS A 83 11.95 -1.79 3.54
N SER A 84 12.29 -1.58 2.26
CA SER A 84 12.10 -0.28 1.62
C SER A 84 10.65 -0.07 1.16
N LEU A 85 10.17 1.17 1.33
CA LEU A 85 8.89 1.64 0.77
C LEU A 85 8.99 2.05 -0.69
N ASP A 86 10.21 2.34 -1.16
CA ASP A 86 10.54 2.80 -2.51
C ASP A 86 10.73 1.66 -3.51
N ARG A 87 10.44 0.41 -3.13
CA ARG A 87 10.36 -0.74 -4.05
C ARG A 87 8.95 -0.86 -4.61
N LYS A 88 8.74 -1.46 -5.79
CA LYS A 88 7.42 -1.77 -6.35
C LYS A 88 6.48 -0.56 -6.35
N LEU A 89 6.94 0.52 -6.97
CA LEU A 89 6.23 1.81 -6.97
C LEU A 89 4.82 1.73 -7.60
N GLU A 90 4.58 0.76 -8.48
CA GLU A 90 3.31 0.56 -9.18
C GLU A 90 2.29 -0.34 -8.45
N GLU A 91 2.70 -0.98 -7.35
CA GLU A 91 1.85 -1.89 -6.57
C GLU A 91 1.56 -1.36 -5.17
N ASN A 92 0.52 -1.91 -4.55
CA ASN A 92 0.28 -1.73 -3.12
C ASN A 92 1.30 -2.55 -2.32
N LEU A 93 1.92 -1.93 -1.32
CA LEU A 93 2.69 -2.65 -0.30
C LEU A 93 1.91 -2.72 1.01
N PHE A 94 2.01 -3.86 1.68
CA PHE A 94 1.36 -4.16 2.94
C PHE A 94 2.40 -4.42 4.02
N LEU A 95 2.22 -3.83 5.20
CA LEU A 95 3.11 -4.07 6.32
C LEU A 95 2.80 -5.40 6.99
N VAL A 96 3.81 -6.26 7.09
CA VAL A 96 3.78 -7.48 7.92
C VAL A 96 4.90 -7.43 8.95
N VAL A 97 4.62 -7.97 10.12
CA VAL A 97 5.57 -8.01 11.25
C VAL A 97 5.79 -9.45 11.69
N LYS A 98 7.00 -9.72 12.20
CA LYS A 98 7.38 -11.01 12.76
C LYS A 98 7.40 -10.92 14.28
N GLU A 99 6.52 -11.68 14.93
CA GLU A 99 6.40 -11.74 16.39
C GLU A 99 6.55 -13.19 16.85
N GLY A 100 7.45 -13.44 17.81
CA GLY A 100 7.67 -14.80 18.33
C GLY A 100 8.04 -15.83 17.26
N GLY A 101 8.62 -15.39 16.13
CA GLY A 101 8.99 -16.25 15.00
C GLY A 101 7.92 -16.41 13.92
N LYS A 102 6.69 -15.93 14.15
CA LYS A 102 5.57 -16.01 13.21
C LYS A 102 5.30 -14.67 12.55
N TRP A 103 5.02 -14.68 11.25
CA TRP A 103 4.61 -13.50 10.51
C TRP A 103 3.10 -13.29 10.62
N SER A 104 2.70 -12.05 10.89
CA SER A 104 1.29 -11.65 10.95
C SER A 104 1.12 -10.19 10.61
N LEU A 105 -0.13 -9.76 10.43
CA LEU A 105 -0.47 -8.34 10.49
C LEU A 105 -0.13 -7.79 11.89
N VAL A 106 0.00 -6.47 11.98
CA VAL A 106 0.25 -5.82 13.26
C VAL A 106 -0.99 -5.94 14.14
N GLN A 107 -0.90 -6.78 15.17
CA GLN A 107 -2.00 -7.02 16.09
C GLN A 107 -1.81 -6.26 17.41
N GLY A 108 -2.89 -6.02 18.14
CA GLY A 108 -2.82 -5.44 19.48
C GLY A 108 -4.03 -5.74 20.32
N ALA A 109 -3.85 -5.65 21.64
CA ALA A 109 -4.95 -5.74 22.60
C ALA A 109 -5.67 -4.38 22.68
N VAL A 110 -6.99 -4.44 22.80
CA VAL A 110 -7.86 -3.26 22.96
C VAL A 110 -8.05 -3.03 24.46
N ALA A 111 -7.73 -1.81 24.93
CA ALA A 111 -7.97 -1.46 26.33
C ALA A 111 -9.47 -1.19 26.58
N GLU A 112 -9.89 -1.32 27.84
CA GLU A 112 -11.28 -1.04 28.20
C GLU A 112 -11.62 0.45 27.95
N GLY A 113 -12.72 0.69 27.23
CA GLY A 113 -13.16 2.04 26.86
C GLY A 113 -12.41 2.68 25.68
N GLU A 114 -11.38 2.01 25.12
CA GLU A 114 -10.64 2.52 23.96
C GLU A 114 -11.35 2.16 22.65
N PRO A 115 -11.54 3.12 21.72
CA PRO A 115 -12.15 2.80 20.44
C PRO A 115 -11.19 2.00 19.55
N LEU A 116 -11.72 0.99 18.86
CA LEU A 116 -10.93 0.01 18.09
C LEU A 116 -9.91 0.64 17.11
N HIS A 117 -10.29 1.70 16.42
CA HIS A 117 -9.41 2.37 15.44
C HIS A 117 -8.23 3.11 16.10
N GLU A 118 -8.39 3.62 17.33
CA GLU A 118 -7.28 4.22 18.08
C GLU A 118 -6.37 3.14 18.65
N ALA A 119 -6.95 2.05 19.16
CA ALA A 119 -6.20 0.87 19.59
C ALA A 119 -5.36 0.29 18.44
N ALA A 120 -5.93 0.23 17.23
CA ALA A 120 -5.25 -0.21 16.01
C ALA A 120 -4.03 0.67 15.71
N ARG A 121 -4.26 2.00 15.62
CA ARG A 121 -3.20 2.98 15.38
C ARG A 121 -2.11 2.91 16.45
N ARG A 122 -2.48 2.90 17.72
CA ARG A 122 -1.56 2.80 18.86
C ARG A 122 -0.72 1.53 18.76
N SER A 123 -1.34 0.39 18.47
CA SER A 123 -0.64 -0.89 18.34
C SER A 123 0.41 -0.88 17.23
N VAL A 124 0.13 -0.22 16.10
CA VAL A 124 1.13 -0.02 15.05
C VAL A 124 2.28 0.84 15.52
N LEU A 125 2.01 2.00 16.12
CA LEU A 125 3.06 2.93 16.58
C LEU A 125 3.90 2.33 17.72
N GLU A 126 3.32 1.52 18.59
CA GLU A 126 4.05 0.83 19.66
C GLU A 126 4.98 -0.27 19.14
N LYS A 127 4.56 -0.98 18.09
CA LYS A 127 5.31 -2.13 17.54
C LYS A 127 6.31 -1.73 16.47
N CYS A 128 5.93 -0.76 15.63
CA CYS A 128 6.67 -0.31 14.46
C CYS A 128 7.28 1.09 14.63
N GLY A 129 7.22 1.67 15.83
CA GLY A 129 7.83 2.97 16.14
C GLY A 129 6.94 4.17 15.80
N GLN A 130 7.32 5.33 16.35
CA GLN A 130 6.56 6.58 16.17
C GLN A 130 6.85 7.32 14.86
N ASN A 131 7.90 6.91 14.13
CA ASN A 131 8.29 7.51 12.85
C ASN A 131 7.43 6.99 11.68
N LEU A 132 6.13 6.83 11.91
CA LEU A 132 5.15 6.37 10.94
C LEU A 132 3.98 7.34 10.92
N ASP A 133 3.79 8.04 9.80
CA ASP A 133 2.61 8.86 9.57
C ASP A 133 1.50 7.98 8.99
N LEU A 134 0.51 7.69 9.83
CA LEU A 134 -0.58 6.76 9.55
C LEU A 134 -1.92 7.48 9.54
N TRP A 135 -2.66 7.29 8.45
CA TRP A 135 -4.03 7.70 8.33
C TRP A 135 -4.96 6.49 8.42
N MET A 136 -5.73 6.41 9.51
CA MET A 136 -6.79 5.41 9.67
C MET A 136 -7.94 5.73 8.71
N VAL A 137 -8.33 4.79 7.86
CA VAL A 137 -9.35 5.02 6.81
C VAL A 137 -10.74 5.25 7.42
N GLY A 138 -11.03 4.63 8.56
CA GLY A 138 -12.30 4.78 9.23
C GLY A 138 -12.30 4.21 10.65
N ARG A 139 -13.39 4.47 11.38
CA ARG A 139 -13.61 3.97 12.74
C ARG A 139 -14.06 2.51 12.75
N SER A 140 -14.83 2.11 11.74
CA SER A 140 -15.35 0.76 11.59
C SER A 140 -14.27 -0.19 11.08
N PRO A 141 -14.17 -1.41 11.64
CA PRO A 141 -13.32 -2.44 11.07
C PRO A 141 -13.83 -2.84 9.69
N ILE A 142 -12.92 -3.30 8.84
CA ILE A 142 -13.22 -3.78 7.49
C ILE A 142 -13.49 -5.29 7.44
N ALA A 143 -13.00 -6.04 8.45
CA ALA A 143 -13.24 -7.47 8.57
C ALA A 143 -13.11 -7.96 10.02
N LEU A 144 -13.62 -9.16 10.25
CA LEU A 144 -13.36 -9.98 11.44
C LEU A 144 -12.52 -11.18 10.98
N SER A 145 -11.40 -11.43 11.64
CA SER A 145 -10.54 -12.58 11.29
C SER A 145 -11.12 -13.88 11.85
N HIS A 146 -11.22 -14.90 11.01
CA HIS A 146 -11.65 -16.25 11.37
C HIS A 146 -10.52 -17.07 12.01
N THR A 147 -9.30 -16.53 12.02
CA THR A 147 -8.11 -17.16 12.63
C THR A 147 -8.09 -16.99 14.16
N ALA A 148 -9.04 -16.23 14.73
CA ALA A 148 -9.12 -16.03 16.16
C ALA A 148 -9.51 -17.32 16.90
N LYS A 149 -8.94 -17.53 18.09
CA LYS A 149 -9.32 -18.66 18.95
C LYS A 149 -10.77 -18.49 19.44
N ASP A 150 -11.41 -19.56 19.88
CA ASP A 150 -12.83 -19.59 20.31
C ASP A 150 -13.26 -18.55 21.38
N ASN A 151 -12.32 -17.78 21.94
CA ASN A 151 -12.58 -16.72 22.90
C ASN A 151 -11.84 -15.40 22.60
N GLU A 152 -11.42 -15.17 21.35
CA GLU A 152 -10.83 -13.91 20.89
C GLU A 152 -11.58 -13.40 19.66
N ASN A 153 -11.79 -12.09 19.54
CA ASN A 153 -12.27 -11.45 18.32
C ASN A 153 -11.21 -10.50 17.80
N ILE A 154 -10.68 -10.76 16.61
CA ILE A 154 -9.66 -9.93 15.96
C ILE A 154 -10.33 -9.10 14.86
N PHE A 155 -10.50 -7.81 15.14
CA PHE A 155 -11.06 -6.86 14.18
C PHE A 155 -9.96 -6.25 13.32
N VAL A 156 -10.11 -6.34 12.00
CA VAL A 156 -9.13 -5.80 11.05
C VAL A 156 -9.50 -4.38 10.67
N HIS A 157 -8.57 -3.43 10.86
CA HIS A 157 -8.68 -2.04 10.42
C HIS A 157 -7.73 -1.75 9.26
N LYS A 158 -8.14 -0.84 8.37
CA LYS A 158 -7.30 -0.35 7.27
C LYS A 158 -6.66 0.98 7.65
N ALA A 159 -5.36 1.07 7.42
CA ALA A 159 -4.59 2.30 7.55
C ALA A 159 -3.78 2.54 6.27
N HIS A 160 -3.59 3.79 5.89
CA HIS A 160 -2.61 4.16 4.87
C HIS A 160 -1.39 4.79 5.55
N ILE A 161 -0.20 4.40 5.10
CA ILE A 161 1.02 5.14 5.40
C ILE A 161 1.14 6.31 4.43
N LEU A 162 1.41 7.49 4.98
CA LEU A 162 1.63 8.72 4.21
C LEU A 162 3.12 9.05 4.10
N ALA A 163 3.87 8.82 5.18
CA ALA A 163 5.30 9.04 5.26
C ALA A 163 5.92 8.27 6.43
N GLY A 164 7.25 8.21 6.48
CA GLY A 164 8.00 7.56 7.55
C GLY A 164 8.39 6.12 7.23
N GLN A 165 8.85 5.39 8.24
CA GLN A 165 9.32 4.01 8.10
C GLN A 165 9.08 3.22 9.38
N ALA A 166 8.80 1.92 9.21
CA ALA A 166 8.65 1.00 10.32
C ALA A 166 10.01 0.69 10.96
N ALA A 167 10.05 0.75 12.29
CA ALA A 167 11.19 0.37 13.11
C ALA A 167 10.71 -0.63 14.18
N PRO A 168 11.18 -1.89 14.15
CA PRO A 168 10.72 -2.92 15.08
C PRO A 168 11.15 -2.55 16.50
N THR A 169 10.18 -2.42 17.41
CA THR A 169 10.42 -1.92 18.78
C THR A 169 10.05 -2.96 19.84
N LYS A 170 8.74 -3.15 20.10
CA LYS A 170 8.24 -4.03 21.17
C LYS A 170 7.93 -5.44 20.65
N GLY A 171 8.79 -6.41 20.94
CA GLY A 171 8.51 -7.84 20.70
C GLY A 171 8.41 -8.26 19.22
N VAL A 172 8.55 -7.30 18.31
CA VAL A 172 8.69 -7.52 16.87
C VAL A 172 10.16 -7.76 16.58
N SER A 173 10.49 -8.92 16.01
CA SER A 173 11.86 -9.24 15.64
C SER A 173 12.22 -8.74 14.24
N ASP A 174 11.24 -8.68 13.34
CA ASP A 174 11.46 -8.24 11.97
C ASP A 174 10.17 -7.66 11.35
N PHE A 175 10.32 -6.92 10.27
CA PHE A 175 9.20 -6.40 9.49
C PHE A 175 9.51 -6.45 7.99
N ALA A 176 8.45 -6.46 7.18
CA ALA A 176 8.57 -6.38 5.74
C ALA A 176 7.37 -5.65 5.14
N TRP A 177 7.63 -4.94 4.05
CA TRP A 177 6.62 -4.39 3.16
C TRP A 177 6.46 -5.35 1.98
N VAL A 178 5.31 -5.99 1.86
CA VAL A 178 5.07 -7.09 0.90
C VAL A 178 3.98 -6.73 -0.10
N THR A 179 4.08 -7.22 -1.33
CA THR A 179 2.98 -7.09 -2.30
C THR A 179 1.84 -8.07 -2.00
N LYS A 180 0.70 -7.93 -2.70
CA LYS A 180 -0.42 -8.89 -2.60
C LYS A 180 0.02 -10.31 -2.93
N SER A 181 0.86 -10.50 -3.95
CA SER A 181 1.34 -11.82 -4.38
C SER A 181 2.37 -12.42 -3.43
N GLU A 182 3.19 -11.60 -2.79
CA GLU A 182 4.20 -12.05 -1.83
C GLU A 182 3.58 -12.38 -0.47
N MET A 183 2.52 -11.70 -0.08
CA MET A 183 1.91 -11.85 1.25
C MET A 183 1.45 -13.28 1.56
N ALA A 184 1.04 -14.05 0.55
CA ALA A 184 0.71 -15.47 0.69
C ALA A 184 1.90 -16.35 1.16
N LYS A 185 3.14 -15.86 1.00
CA LYS A 185 4.36 -16.54 1.50
C LYS A 185 4.68 -16.20 2.95
N PHE A 186 4.17 -15.07 3.44
CA PHE A 186 4.42 -14.58 4.80
C PHE A 186 3.31 -15.02 5.75
N LEU A 187 2.05 -14.90 5.35
CA LEU A 187 0.91 -15.24 6.19
C LEU A 187 0.49 -16.70 6.04
N ASP A 188 -0.02 -17.30 7.12
CA ASP A 188 -0.71 -18.59 7.05
C ASP A 188 -1.92 -18.47 6.12
N LYS A 189 -2.28 -19.58 5.45
CA LYS A 189 -3.40 -19.60 4.49
C LYS A 189 -4.70 -19.02 5.06
N ALA A 190 -5.08 -19.38 6.28
CA ALA A 190 -6.30 -18.86 6.92
C ALA A 190 -6.26 -17.34 7.15
N ALA A 191 -5.12 -16.83 7.63
CA ALA A 191 -4.93 -15.39 7.86
C ALA A 191 -4.80 -14.61 6.53
N TYR A 192 -4.26 -15.24 5.49
CA TYR A 192 -4.22 -14.66 4.15
C TYR A 192 -5.61 -14.61 3.53
N ASP A 193 -6.41 -15.68 3.62
CA ASP A 193 -7.76 -15.74 3.08
C ASP A 193 -8.68 -14.70 3.75
N ASP A 194 -8.53 -14.46 5.06
CA ASP A 194 -9.25 -13.38 5.78
C ASP A 194 -8.99 -11.98 5.21
N VAL A 195 -7.80 -11.77 4.64
CA VAL A 195 -7.32 -10.45 4.22
C VAL A 195 -7.40 -10.29 2.72
N VAL A 196 -7.23 -11.36 1.92
CA VAL A 196 -7.07 -11.28 0.46
C VAL A 196 -8.27 -10.66 -0.25
N GLU A 197 -9.47 -10.85 0.30
CA GLU A 197 -10.71 -10.25 -0.19
C GLU A 197 -10.76 -8.73 0.04
N LEU A 198 -9.93 -8.21 0.95
CA LEU A 198 -9.86 -6.80 1.35
C LEU A 198 -8.76 -6.01 0.61
N LEU A 199 -7.92 -6.69 -0.18
CA LEU A 199 -6.71 -6.16 -0.85
C LEU A 199 -6.94 -5.72 -2.29
#